data_AF-B2C5V1-F1
#
_entry.id   AF-B2C5V1-F1
#
_cell.length_a   1.000
_cell.length_b   1.000
_cell.length_c   1.000
_cell.angle_alpha   90.00
_cell.angle_beta   90.00
_cell.angle_gamma   90.00
#
_symmetry.space_group_name_H-M   'P 1'
#
loop_
_entity.id
_entity.type
_entity.pdbx_description
1 polymer ?
#
loop_
_entity_poly.entity_id
_entity_poly.type
_entity_poly.pdbx_seq_one_letter_code
_entity_poly.pdbx_strand_id
1 'polypeptide(L)'
;GEGGFGAVYKGILPDKTVVAVKKITNVGVQGKKDFCTEIAVIGNIHHANLVRLKGFCAKGRHRLLVYEYMNRGSLDRTLFGSGPVIEWQERLDIALGTARGLAYLHSGCDQKIIHCDVKPENILLQDHFQAKLSDFGLSKLLSPEQSSLFTTMRGTRGYLAPEWLTNSAISEKTDVYSFGMVLLELVSGRKNTSRLQSHNLNDSSSGGQSSSSSGSGLVYFPLFALDMHEQARYLELVDPRLEGRVTREEVEKFVRVALCCVQEEPALRPNMNAIVGMLEGGIPLGQPDFDSLNFSRFIGRLLIRR
;
A
#
# COMPACT_ATOMS: atom_id res chain seq x y z
N GLY A 1 4.26 5.06 -18.21
CA GLY A 1 3.59 4.09 -17.32
C GLY A 1 2.10 4.16 -17.58
N GLU A 2 1.36 3.09 -17.32
CA GLU A 2 -0.09 3.04 -17.56
C GLU A 2 -0.78 2.40 -16.35
N GLY A 3 -1.91 2.96 -15.93
CA GLY A 3 -2.69 2.49 -14.79
C GLY A 3 -4.18 2.82 -14.96
N GLY A 4 -5.00 2.49 -13.96
CA GLY A 4 -6.47 2.60 -14.02
C GLY A 4 -7.00 4.02 -14.31
N PHE A 5 -6.19 5.05 -14.08
CA PHE A 5 -6.55 6.46 -14.24
C PHE A 5 -5.94 7.11 -15.49
N GLY A 6 -5.19 6.34 -16.29
CA GLY A 6 -4.63 6.78 -17.57
C GLY A 6 -3.15 6.53 -17.75
N ALA A 7 -2.56 7.24 -18.72
CA ALA A 7 -1.17 7.07 -19.11
C ALA A 7 -0.28 8.19 -18.54
N VAL A 8 0.88 7.84 -18.01
CA VAL A 8 1.86 8.76 -17.43
C VAL A 8 3.10 8.82 -18.33
N TYR A 9 3.45 10.04 -18.74
CA TYR A 9 4.58 10.35 -19.61
C TYR A 9 5.65 11.10 -18.84
N LYS A 10 6.92 10.85 -19.16
CA LYS A 10 8.04 11.71 -18.71
C LYS A 10 8.10 12.94 -19.61
N GLY A 11 8.17 14.13 -19.02
CA GLY A 11 8.29 15.40 -19.73
C GLY A 11 9.47 16.22 -19.24
N ILE A 12 9.90 17.17 -20.06
CA ILE A 12 10.91 18.17 -19.71
C ILE A 12 10.30 19.54 -20.03
N LEU A 13 10.20 20.40 -19.02
CA LEU A 13 9.71 21.77 -19.16
C LEU A 13 10.78 22.70 -19.79
N PRO A 14 10.43 23.90 -20.28
CA PRO A 14 11.39 24.83 -20.89
C PRO A 14 12.57 25.20 -19.98
N ASP A 15 12.32 25.26 -18.67
CA ASP A 15 13.31 25.49 -17.60
C ASP A 15 14.18 24.25 -17.28
N LYS A 16 14.08 23.18 -18.08
CA LYS A 16 14.73 21.86 -17.90
C LYS A 16 14.22 21.03 -16.73
N THR A 17 13.18 21.48 -16.02
CA THR A 17 12.56 20.70 -14.96
C THR A 17 11.95 19.41 -15.53
N VAL A 18 12.37 18.27 -15.01
CA VAL A 18 11.78 16.97 -15.35
C VAL A 18 10.46 16.79 -14.60
N VAL A 19 9.43 16.33 -15.30
CA VAL A 19 8.07 16.16 -14.78
C VAL A 19 7.45 14.83 -15.18
N ALA A 20 6.45 14.39 -14.43
CA ALA A 20 5.54 13.33 -14.82
C ALA A 20 4.21 13.93 -15.26
N VAL A 21 3.76 13.62 -16.47
CA VAL A 21 2.48 14.10 -17.03
C VAL A 21 1.50 12.94 -17.09
N LYS A 22 0.52 12.93 -16.19
CA LYS A 22 -0.60 11.98 -16.17
C LYS A 22 -1.69 12.50 -17.09
N LYS A 23 -1.96 11.76 -18.17
CA LYS A 23 -3.07 12.01 -19.09
C LYS A 23 -4.24 11.14 -18.68
N ILE A 24 -5.34 11.76 -18.28
CA ILE A 24 -6.58 11.05 -17.98
C ILE A 24 -7.20 10.59 -19.31
N THR A 25 -7.24 9.28 -19.52
CA THR A 25 -7.74 8.66 -20.77
C THR A 25 -9.24 8.38 -20.70
N ASN A 26 -9.77 8.12 -19.50
CA ASN A 26 -11.20 7.93 -19.29
C ASN A 26 -11.91 9.29 -19.16
N VAL A 27 -12.40 9.82 -20.29
CA VAL A 27 -13.06 11.14 -20.35
C VAL A 27 -14.54 11.12 -19.92
N GLY A 28 -15.05 9.97 -19.47
CA GLY A 28 -16.41 9.83 -18.93
C GLY A 28 -16.63 10.64 -17.66
N VAL A 29 -17.86 10.61 -17.13
CA VAL A 29 -18.24 11.32 -15.89
C VAL A 29 -17.28 10.97 -14.75
N GLN A 30 -16.87 9.70 -14.69
CA GLN A 30 -16.01 9.21 -13.64
C GLN A 30 -14.60 9.80 -13.66
N GLY A 31 -13.89 9.73 -14.80
CA GLY A 31 -12.54 10.27 -14.88
C GLY A 31 -12.50 11.80 -14.81
N LYS A 32 -13.58 12.50 -15.19
CA LYS A 32 -13.73 13.94 -14.89
C LYS A 32 -13.82 14.20 -13.40
N LYS A 33 -14.60 13.40 -12.66
CA LYS A 33 -14.70 13.50 -11.19
C LYS A 33 -13.34 13.26 -10.54
N ASP A 34 -12.65 12.19 -10.91
CA ASP A 34 -11.35 11.84 -10.32
C ASP A 34 -10.28 12.91 -10.64
N PHE A 35 -10.29 13.48 -11.85
CA PHE A 35 -9.44 14.62 -12.21
C PHE A 35 -9.70 15.86 -11.33
N CYS A 36 -10.98 16.22 -11.14
CA CYS A 36 -11.35 17.36 -10.30
C CYS A 36 -11.01 17.11 -8.82
N THR A 37 -11.27 15.90 -8.31
CA THR A 37 -10.88 15.48 -6.96
C THR A 37 -9.39 15.64 -6.75
N GLU A 38 -8.59 15.12 -7.68
CA GLU A 38 -7.13 15.17 -7.57
C GLU A 38 -6.65 16.62 -7.50
N ILE A 39 -7.11 17.51 -8.38
CA ILE A 39 -6.78 18.95 -8.31
C ILE A 39 -7.22 19.58 -6.98
N ALA A 40 -8.44 19.30 -6.52
CA ALA A 40 -8.98 19.90 -5.30
C ALA A 40 -8.21 19.48 -4.04
N VAL A 41 -7.76 18.21 -3.99
CA VAL A 41 -7.03 17.64 -2.86
C VAL A 41 -5.54 18.01 -2.93
N ILE A 42 -4.81 17.54 -3.95
CA ILE A 42 -3.34 17.68 -3.99
C ILE A 42 -2.89 19.09 -4.39
N GLY A 43 -3.77 19.88 -5.00
CA GLY A 43 -3.47 21.27 -5.40
C GLY A 43 -3.31 22.23 -4.22
N ASN A 44 -3.85 21.89 -3.04
CA ASN A 44 -3.89 22.77 -1.87
C ASN A 44 -3.04 22.28 -0.69
N ILE A 45 -2.31 21.17 -0.85
CA ILE A 45 -1.52 20.58 0.25
C ILE A 45 -0.06 20.40 -0.17
N HIS A 46 0.85 20.53 0.80
CA HIS A 46 2.28 20.36 0.57
C HIS A 46 2.92 19.64 1.75
N HIS A 47 3.53 18.48 1.47
CA HIS A 47 4.18 17.68 2.49
C HIS A 47 5.33 16.87 1.87
N ALA A 48 6.39 16.61 2.65
CA ALA A 48 7.59 15.93 2.17
C ALA A 48 7.32 14.52 1.62
N ASN A 49 6.28 13.85 2.12
CA ASN A 49 5.88 12.50 1.73
C ASN A 49 4.63 12.43 0.85
N LEU A 50 4.24 13.52 0.18
CA LEU A 50 3.18 13.53 -0.83
C LEU A 50 3.73 14.05 -2.15
N VAL A 51 3.37 13.41 -3.26
CA VAL A 51 3.84 13.83 -4.59
C VAL A 51 3.21 15.17 -4.96
N ARG A 52 4.07 16.16 -5.24
CA ARG A 52 3.65 17.52 -5.55
C ARG A 52 3.04 17.63 -6.95
N LEU A 53 1.80 18.10 -7.01
CA LEU A 53 1.20 18.61 -8.24
C LEU A 53 1.83 19.97 -8.57
N LYS A 54 2.42 20.08 -9.76
CA LYS A 54 3.03 21.30 -10.30
C LYS A 54 2.05 22.11 -11.16
N GLY A 55 1.04 21.47 -11.73
CA GLY A 55 0.04 22.13 -12.54
C GLY A 55 -0.89 21.14 -13.23
N PHE A 56 -1.82 21.66 -14.03
CA PHE A 56 -2.78 20.84 -14.78
C PHE A 56 -3.14 21.49 -16.12
N CYS A 57 -3.74 20.72 -17.02
CA CYS A 57 -4.34 21.19 -18.25
C CYS A 57 -5.78 20.70 -18.35
N ALA A 58 -6.71 21.64 -18.53
CA ALA A 58 -8.14 21.37 -18.74
C ALA A 58 -8.64 22.01 -20.04
N LYS A 59 -7.92 21.82 -21.16
CA LYS A 59 -8.25 22.42 -22.45
C LYS A 59 -8.99 21.43 -23.36
N GLY A 60 -10.22 21.77 -23.76
CA GLY A 60 -11.04 20.93 -24.64
C GLY A 60 -11.25 19.53 -24.03
N ARG A 61 -10.85 18.49 -24.76
CA ARG A 61 -10.88 17.09 -24.28
C ARG A 61 -9.65 16.67 -23.47
N HIS A 62 -8.61 17.51 -23.40
CA HIS A 62 -7.40 17.18 -22.67
C HIS A 62 -7.60 17.43 -21.18
N ARG A 63 -7.26 16.41 -20.38
CA ARG A 63 -7.20 16.43 -18.93
C ARG A 63 -5.85 15.88 -18.53
N LEU A 64 -4.91 16.77 -18.21
CA LEU A 64 -3.54 16.42 -17.86
C LEU A 64 -3.22 16.94 -16.46
N LEU A 65 -2.49 16.15 -15.68
CA LEU A 65 -1.94 16.53 -14.39
C LEU A 65 -0.42 16.43 -14.48
N VAL A 66 0.28 17.47 -14.02
CA VAL A 66 1.73 17.58 -14.10
C VAL A 66 2.30 17.51 -12.69
N TYR A 67 3.13 16.53 -12.42
CA TYR A 67 3.74 16.29 -11.12
C TYR A 67 5.26 16.47 -11.16
N GLU A 68 5.86 16.58 -9.98
CA GLU A 68 7.28 16.24 -9.84
C GLU A 68 7.58 14.82 -10.34
N TYR A 69 8.78 14.64 -10.90
CA TYR A 69 9.19 13.35 -11.43
C TYR A 69 9.91 12.54 -10.36
N MET A 70 9.38 11.35 -10.07
CA MET A 70 9.94 10.40 -9.12
C MET A 70 10.83 9.41 -9.86
N ASN A 71 12.15 9.54 -9.72
CA ASN A 71 13.12 8.91 -10.61
C ASN A 71 13.33 7.41 -10.39
N ARG A 72 12.87 6.84 -9.26
CA ARG A 72 12.88 5.40 -9.00
C ARG A 72 11.56 4.70 -9.30
N GLY A 73 10.54 5.45 -9.74
CA GLY A 73 9.23 4.89 -10.05
C GLY A 73 8.47 4.48 -8.79
N SER A 74 7.58 3.49 -8.92
CA SER A 74 6.71 3.00 -7.85
C SER A 74 7.35 1.89 -7.02
N LEU A 75 6.91 1.75 -5.78
CA LEU A 75 7.40 0.76 -4.82
C LEU A 75 7.18 -0.67 -5.33
N ASP A 76 6.05 -0.98 -5.95
CA ASP A 76 5.75 -2.32 -6.47
C ASP A 76 6.85 -2.84 -7.43
N ARG A 77 7.35 -1.96 -8.30
CA ARG A 77 8.38 -2.32 -9.28
C ARG A 77 9.72 -2.62 -8.64
N THR A 78 10.03 -1.92 -7.56
CA THR A 78 11.30 -2.05 -6.87
C THR A 78 11.25 -3.22 -5.88
N LEU A 79 10.15 -3.37 -5.15
CA LEU A 79 9.96 -4.39 -4.14
C LEU A 79 9.73 -5.78 -4.73
N PHE A 80 8.89 -5.89 -5.76
CA PHE A 80 8.54 -7.19 -6.39
C PHE A 80 9.31 -7.48 -7.67
N GLY A 81 10.12 -6.53 -8.15
CA GLY A 81 10.92 -6.68 -9.36
C GLY A 81 12.19 -7.52 -9.16
N SER A 82 12.88 -7.76 -10.27
CA SER A 82 14.19 -8.45 -10.32
C SER A 82 15.39 -7.50 -10.15
N GLY A 83 15.14 -6.25 -9.72
CA GLY A 83 16.19 -5.28 -9.47
C GLY A 83 16.96 -5.54 -8.17
N PRO A 84 17.85 -4.60 -7.78
CA PRO A 84 18.51 -4.64 -6.49
C PRO A 84 17.50 -4.75 -5.34
N VAL A 85 17.87 -5.51 -4.31
CA VAL A 85 17.06 -5.69 -3.10
C VAL A 85 16.97 -4.35 -2.37
N ILE A 86 15.78 -4.01 -1.90
CA ILE A 86 15.60 -2.90 -0.94
C ILE A 86 16.05 -3.41 0.42
N GLU A 87 17.12 -2.84 0.97
CA GLU A 87 17.66 -3.23 2.27
C GLU A 87 16.71 -2.84 3.40
N TRP A 88 16.83 -3.49 4.56
CA TRP A 88 15.85 -3.35 5.63
C TRP A 88 15.64 -1.90 6.10
N GLN A 89 16.73 -1.14 6.26
CA GLN A 89 16.64 0.27 6.64
C GLN A 89 15.88 1.10 5.60
N GLU A 90 16.06 0.82 4.31
CA GLU A 90 15.33 1.51 3.24
C GLU A 90 13.83 1.16 3.29
N ARG A 91 13.47 -0.08 3.66
CA ARG A 91 12.07 -0.48 3.89
C ARG A 91 11.46 0.27 5.08
N LEU A 92 12.23 0.49 6.15
CA LEU A 92 11.84 1.34 7.28
C LEU A 92 11.61 2.79 6.88
N ASP A 93 12.52 3.37 6.09
CA ASP A 93 12.40 4.75 5.61
C ASP A 93 11.18 4.93 4.70
N ILE A 94 10.90 3.95 3.84
CA ILE A 94 9.69 3.91 3.00
C ILE A 94 8.44 3.84 3.87
N ALA A 95 8.38 2.90 4.83
CA ALA A 95 7.25 2.75 5.74
C ALA A 95 6.97 4.03 6.54
N LEU A 96 8.01 4.65 7.12
CA LEU A 96 7.92 5.90 7.85
C LEU A 96 7.46 7.05 6.96
N GLY A 97 8.03 7.18 5.76
CA GLY A 97 7.63 8.21 4.81
C GLY A 97 6.15 8.10 4.44
N THR A 98 5.71 6.90 4.07
CA THR A 98 4.29 6.63 3.77
C THR A 98 3.40 6.91 4.99
N ALA A 99 3.80 6.47 6.19
CA ALA A 99 3.02 6.69 7.40
C ALA A 99 2.87 8.17 7.76
N ARG A 100 3.95 8.95 7.65
CA ARG A 100 3.95 10.40 7.87
C ARG A 100 3.07 11.13 6.84
N GLY A 101 3.13 10.72 5.57
CA GLY A 101 2.25 11.25 4.53
C GLY A 101 0.77 11.04 4.86
N LEU A 102 0.39 9.84 5.29
CA LEU A 102 -0.99 9.53 5.71
C LEU A 102 -1.38 10.26 7.00
N ALA A 103 -0.49 10.34 7.99
CA ALA A 103 -0.72 11.09 9.22
C ALA A 103 -1.04 12.57 8.93
N TYR A 104 -0.30 13.18 8.02
CA TYR A 104 -0.57 14.54 7.56
C TYR A 104 -1.95 14.65 6.89
N LEU A 105 -2.32 13.74 5.99
CA LEU A 105 -3.66 13.75 5.37
C LEU A 105 -4.80 13.61 6.40
N HIS A 106 -4.61 12.77 7.42
CA HIS A 106 -5.63 12.43 8.39
C HIS A 106 -5.80 13.47 9.50
N SER A 107 -4.73 14.19 9.86
CA SER A 107 -4.72 15.06 11.04
C SER A 107 -3.94 16.37 10.87
N GLY A 108 -3.15 16.53 9.81
CA GLY A 108 -2.35 17.73 9.54
C GLY A 108 -2.99 18.71 8.56
N CYS A 109 -4.06 18.32 7.87
CA CYS A 109 -4.83 19.17 6.96
C CYS A 109 -6.05 19.78 7.68
N ASP A 110 -6.46 20.99 7.27
CA ASP A 110 -7.65 21.68 7.81
C ASP A 110 -8.91 20.81 7.72
N GLN A 111 -9.05 20.10 6.60
CA GLN A 111 -10.07 19.08 6.42
C GLN A 111 -9.40 17.72 6.27
N LYS A 112 -9.90 16.73 7.01
CA LYS A 112 -9.43 15.34 6.94
C LYS A 112 -9.58 14.80 5.52
N ILE A 113 -8.50 14.27 4.98
CA ILE A 113 -8.45 13.62 3.67
C ILE A 113 -8.22 12.12 3.86
N ILE A 114 -9.07 11.29 3.27
CA ILE A 114 -8.85 9.85 3.15
C ILE A 114 -8.31 9.57 1.75
N HIS A 115 -7.19 8.87 1.63
CA HIS A 115 -6.55 8.55 0.36
C HIS A 115 -7.37 7.55 -0.46
N CYS A 116 -7.89 6.49 0.18
CA CYS A 116 -8.70 5.40 -0.36
C CYS A 116 -8.03 4.44 -1.36
N ASP A 117 -6.76 4.67 -1.74
CA ASP A 117 -6.03 3.78 -2.65
C ASP A 117 -4.55 3.62 -2.28
N VAL A 118 -4.28 3.39 -0.99
CA VAL A 118 -2.91 3.12 -0.51
C VAL A 118 -2.49 1.71 -0.95
N LYS A 119 -1.40 1.63 -1.71
CA LYS A 119 -0.80 0.39 -2.24
C LYS A 119 0.60 0.67 -2.79
N PRO A 120 1.46 -0.33 -3.00
CA PRO A 120 2.82 -0.13 -3.51
C PRO A 120 2.88 0.58 -4.86
N GLU A 121 1.89 0.38 -5.74
CA GLU A 121 1.82 1.07 -7.03
C GLU A 121 1.67 2.60 -6.90
N ASN A 122 1.10 3.08 -5.79
CA ASN A 122 0.83 4.49 -5.53
C ASN A 122 1.86 5.13 -4.56
N ILE A 123 2.84 4.37 -4.08
CA ILE A 123 3.97 4.88 -3.30
C ILE A 123 5.14 5.05 -4.26
N LEU A 124 5.48 6.30 -4.58
CA LEU A 124 6.58 6.61 -5.49
C LEU A 124 7.87 6.89 -4.74
N LEU A 125 8.98 6.52 -5.35
CA LEU A 125 10.31 6.59 -4.77
C LEU A 125 11.19 7.60 -5.52
N GLN A 126 11.96 8.36 -4.75
CA GLN A 126 13.07 9.18 -5.25
C GLN A 126 14.39 8.59 -4.76
N ASP A 127 15.52 9.17 -5.16
CA ASP A 127 16.84 8.84 -4.61
C ASP A 127 16.86 8.81 -3.09
N HIS A 128 17.71 7.93 -2.55
CA HIS A 128 17.77 7.61 -1.12
C HIS A 128 16.43 7.07 -0.58
N PHE A 129 15.63 6.44 -1.43
CA PHE A 129 14.36 5.79 -1.10
C PHE A 129 13.34 6.68 -0.38
N GLN A 130 13.39 8.00 -0.64
CA GLN A 130 12.37 8.91 -0.15
C GLN A 130 11.01 8.55 -0.77
N ALA A 131 10.09 8.09 0.08
CA ALA A 131 8.76 7.69 -0.31
C ALA A 131 7.77 8.87 -0.31
N LYS A 132 6.99 8.96 -1.39
CA LYS A 132 5.88 9.91 -1.53
C LYS A 132 4.62 9.23 -2.01
N LEU A 133 3.51 9.50 -1.33
CA LEU A 133 2.19 9.01 -1.73
C LEU A 133 1.68 9.78 -2.96
N SER A 134 1.05 9.08 -3.88
CA SER A 134 0.53 9.61 -5.14
C SER A 134 -0.86 9.05 -5.46
N ASP A 135 -1.48 9.59 -6.52
CA ASP A 135 -2.78 9.17 -7.04
C ASP A 135 -3.98 9.45 -6.11
N PHE A 136 -4.33 10.73 -6.04
CA PHE A 136 -5.42 11.22 -5.17
C PHE A 136 -6.79 11.21 -5.88
N GLY A 137 -6.90 10.57 -7.04
CA GLY A 137 -8.15 10.55 -7.83
C GLY A 137 -9.33 9.93 -7.09
N LEU A 138 -9.06 8.99 -6.17
CA LEU A 138 -10.07 8.34 -5.34
C LEU A 138 -10.25 8.97 -3.96
N SER A 139 -9.45 9.99 -3.62
CA SER A 139 -9.44 10.56 -2.28
C SER A 139 -10.76 11.25 -1.93
N LYS A 140 -11.05 11.31 -0.63
CA LYS A 140 -12.29 11.87 -0.10
C LYS A 140 -11.97 12.92 0.95
N LEU A 141 -12.58 14.09 0.78
CA LEU A 141 -12.63 15.15 1.78
C LEU A 141 -13.78 14.82 2.72
N LEU A 142 -13.49 14.55 3.99
CA LEU A 142 -14.54 14.31 4.99
C LEU A 142 -14.81 15.61 5.75
N SER A 143 -16.06 16.08 5.73
CA SER A 143 -16.58 16.84 6.86
C SER A 143 -17.13 15.85 7.90
N PRO A 144 -17.19 16.20 9.20
CA PRO A 144 -17.71 15.33 10.26
C PRO A 144 -19.11 14.75 9.96
N GLU A 145 -19.91 15.46 9.18
CA GLU A 145 -21.30 15.12 8.85
C GLU A 145 -21.44 14.19 7.62
N GLN A 146 -20.38 13.99 6.83
CA GLN A 146 -20.46 13.35 5.50
C GLN A 146 -19.91 11.92 5.41
N SER A 147 -19.39 11.34 6.50
CA SER A 147 -18.72 10.02 6.45
C SER A 147 -19.64 8.86 6.01
N SER A 148 -20.95 8.98 6.29
CA SER A 148 -21.97 7.96 5.95
C SER A 148 -22.46 8.01 4.49
N LEU A 149 -22.15 9.07 3.75
CA LEU A 149 -22.68 9.29 2.38
C LEU A 149 -21.90 8.55 1.29
N PHE A 150 -20.81 7.89 1.65
CA PHE A 150 -19.86 7.30 0.72
C PHE A 150 -20.12 5.82 0.45
N THR A 151 -21.18 5.51 -0.28
CA THR A 151 -21.66 4.13 -0.49
C THR A 151 -21.05 3.40 -1.69
N THR A 152 -20.34 4.09 -2.59
CA THR A 152 -19.71 3.43 -3.75
C THR A 152 -18.33 2.86 -3.38
N MET A 153 -18.23 1.53 -3.40
CA MET A 153 -16.97 0.79 -3.22
C MET A 153 -15.90 1.28 -4.21
N ARG A 154 -14.77 1.77 -3.68
CA ARG A 154 -13.63 2.28 -4.46
C ARG A 154 -12.32 1.87 -3.80
N GLY A 155 -11.31 1.58 -4.62
CA GLY A 155 -9.98 1.18 -4.20
C GLY A 155 -9.53 -0.14 -4.86
N THR A 156 -8.39 -0.66 -4.43
CA THR A 156 -7.75 -1.82 -5.06
C THR A 156 -7.98 -3.11 -4.27
N ARG A 157 -8.51 -4.15 -4.93
CA ARG A 157 -8.71 -5.48 -4.34
C ARG A 157 -7.40 -6.00 -3.73
N GLY A 158 -7.47 -6.52 -2.51
CA GLY A 158 -6.29 -6.93 -1.73
C GLY A 158 -5.84 -5.89 -0.69
N TYR A 159 -6.19 -4.61 -0.89
CA TYR A 159 -5.90 -3.53 0.06
C TYR A 159 -7.18 -2.93 0.67
N LEU A 160 -8.35 -3.29 0.15
CA LEU A 160 -9.64 -2.84 0.68
C LEU A 160 -9.87 -3.39 2.10
N ALA A 161 -10.12 -2.48 3.02
CA ALA A 161 -10.55 -2.79 4.38
C ALA A 161 -11.93 -3.49 4.38
N PRO A 162 -12.23 -4.36 5.37
CA PRO A 162 -13.47 -5.15 5.42
C PRO A 162 -14.75 -4.29 5.37
N GLU A 163 -14.73 -3.10 5.98
CA GLU A 163 -15.88 -2.19 6.02
C GLU A 163 -16.36 -1.73 4.64
N TRP A 164 -15.52 -1.81 3.61
CA TRP A 164 -15.93 -1.57 2.23
C TRP A 164 -16.91 -2.63 1.70
N LEU A 165 -16.88 -3.84 2.26
CA LEU A 165 -17.74 -4.96 1.86
C LEU A 165 -19.06 -4.99 2.63
N THR A 166 -19.12 -4.36 3.81
CA THR A 166 -20.27 -4.40 4.72
C THR A 166 -21.17 -3.17 4.63
N ASN A 167 -20.92 -2.25 3.70
CA ASN A 167 -21.60 -0.95 3.57
C ASN A 167 -21.55 -0.10 4.86
N SER A 168 -20.56 -0.33 5.73
CA SER A 168 -20.34 0.48 6.92
C SER A 168 -19.76 1.84 6.54
N ALA A 169 -19.92 2.85 7.41
CA ALA A 169 -19.36 4.17 7.17
C ALA A 169 -17.82 4.09 7.06
N ILE A 170 -17.27 4.66 5.99
CA ILE A 170 -15.83 4.69 5.80
C ILE A 170 -15.19 5.80 6.63
N SER A 171 -13.97 5.55 7.08
CA SER A 171 -13.16 6.50 7.84
C SER A 171 -11.70 6.43 7.39
N GLU A 172 -10.83 7.26 7.99
CA GLU A 172 -9.39 7.20 7.74
C GLU A 172 -8.78 5.83 8.09
N LYS A 173 -9.47 5.03 8.89
CA LYS A 173 -9.07 3.65 9.22
C LYS A 173 -9.02 2.72 8.02
N THR A 174 -9.68 3.08 6.91
CA THR A 174 -9.55 2.35 5.65
C THR A 174 -8.13 2.46 5.08
N ASP A 175 -7.52 3.66 5.13
CA ASP A 175 -6.12 3.85 4.73
C ASP A 175 -5.16 3.15 5.69
N VAL A 176 -5.47 3.13 6.99
CA VAL A 176 -4.69 2.39 8.01
C VAL A 176 -4.61 0.92 7.65
N TYR A 177 -5.75 0.30 7.31
CA TYR A 177 -5.77 -1.10 6.88
C TYR A 177 -4.91 -1.33 5.64
N SER A 178 -5.09 -0.50 4.61
CA SER A 178 -4.30 -0.58 3.38
C SER A 178 -2.79 -0.40 3.64
N PHE A 179 -2.41 0.48 4.57
CA PHE A 179 -1.02 0.64 5.00
C PHE A 179 -0.48 -0.62 5.71
N GLY A 180 -1.28 -1.25 6.56
CA GLY A 180 -0.93 -2.54 7.18
C GLY A 180 -0.63 -3.62 6.15
N MET A 181 -1.42 -3.67 5.07
CA MET A 181 -1.14 -4.57 3.93
C MET A 181 0.19 -4.25 3.25
N VAL A 182 0.52 -2.97 3.05
CA VAL A 182 1.83 -2.55 2.50
C VAL A 182 2.98 -2.95 3.42
N LEU A 183 2.85 -2.82 4.75
CA LEU A 183 3.88 -3.25 5.70
C LEU A 183 4.18 -4.75 5.58
N LEU A 184 3.16 -5.58 5.42
CA LEU A 184 3.35 -7.02 5.22
C LEU A 184 4.10 -7.35 3.92
N GLU A 185 3.86 -6.57 2.86
CA GLU A 185 4.59 -6.71 1.60
C GLU A 185 6.03 -6.21 1.72
N LEU A 186 6.27 -5.15 2.49
CA LEU A 186 7.61 -4.69 2.83
C LEU A 186 8.38 -5.75 3.63
N VAL A 187 7.74 -6.50 4.54
CA VAL A 187 8.42 -7.59 5.27
C VAL A 187 8.79 -8.73 4.31
N SER A 188 7.83 -9.21 3.51
CA SER A 188 8.00 -10.39 2.67
C SER A 188 8.74 -10.16 1.35
N GLY A 189 8.77 -8.92 0.86
CA GLY A 189 9.21 -8.60 -0.49
C GLY A 189 8.35 -9.20 -1.60
N ARG A 190 7.12 -9.62 -1.29
CA ARG A 190 6.19 -10.31 -2.20
C ARG A 190 4.78 -9.75 -2.05
N LYS A 191 3.94 -9.95 -3.08
CA LYS A 191 2.52 -9.57 -3.00
C LYS A 191 1.80 -10.43 -1.95
N ASN A 192 0.91 -9.81 -1.18
CA ASN A 192 0.12 -10.48 -0.13
C ASN A 192 -0.75 -11.63 -0.63
N THR A 193 -1.10 -11.61 -1.92
CA THR A 193 -1.72 -12.72 -2.64
C THR A 193 -0.77 -13.17 -3.74
N SER A 194 -0.10 -14.30 -3.53
CA SER A 194 0.75 -14.91 -4.54
C SER A 194 0.43 -16.39 -4.68
N ARG A 195 0.48 -16.90 -5.92
CA ARG A 195 0.49 -18.34 -6.16
C ARG A 195 1.91 -18.80 -5.90
N LEU A 196 2.09 -19.81 -5.06
CA LEU A 196 3.37 -20.52 -5.00
C LEU A 196 3.60 -21.14 -6.37
N GLN A 197 4.53 -20.59 -7.15
CA GLN A 197 5.13 -21.35 -8.23
C GLN A 197 6.05 -22.35 -7.54
N SER A 198 5.72 -23.64 -7.65
CA SER A 198 6.68 -24.70 -7.36
C SER A 198 7.90 -24.45 -8.24
N HIS A 199 8.98 -23.92 -7.66
CA HIS A 199 10.27 -23.98 -8.33
C HIS A 199 10.62 -25.46 -8.45
N ASN A 200 10.32 -26.05 -9.60
CA ASN A 200 10.94 -27.29 -10.02
C ASN A 200 12.43 -26.98 -10.15
N LEU A 201 13.20 -27.39 -9.14
CA LEU A 201 14.59 -27.71 -9.34
C LEU A 201 14.61 -28.84 -10.38
N ASN A 202 14.83 -28.49 -11.64
CA ASN A 202 15.28 -29.44 -12.63
C ASN A 202 16.69 -29.87 -12.23
N ASP A 203 16.81 -30.77 -11.26
CA ASP A 203 17.96 -31.64 -11.22
C ASP A 203 17.62 -32.88 -12.04
N SER A 204 18.47 -33.10 -13.03
CA SER A 204 18.28 -34.16 -14.00
C SER A 204 18.60 -35.49 -13.32
N SER A 205 17.80 -36.50 -13.68
CA SER A 205 18.06 -37.95 -13.58
C SER A 205 17.45 -38.75 -12.42
N SER A 206 16.90 -39.90 -12.83
CA SER A 206 16.41 -41.07 -12.08
C SER A 206 14.99 -41.06 -11.47
N GLY A 207 14.03 -41.44 -12.34
CA GLY A 207 13.01 -42.48 -12.14
C GLY A 207 12.42 -42.71 -10.74
N GLY A 208 11.17 -42.26 -10.57
CA GLY A 208 10.28 -42.74 -9.51
C GLY A 208 8.88 -42.18 -9.70
N GLN A 209 7.92 -43.02 -10.08
CA GLN A 209 6.51 -42.65 -10.10
C GLN A 209 6.06 -42.38 -8.67
N SER A 210 5.70 -41.14 -8.37
CA SER A 210 4.95 -40.78 -7.17
C SER A 210 4.00 -39.67 -7.54
N SER A 211 2.72 -40.03 -7.59
CA SER A 211 1.58 -39.14 -7.70
C SER A 211 1.48 -38.27 -6.45
N SER A 212 2.25 -37.18 -6.41
CA SER A 212 2.00 -36.07 -5.50
C SER A 212 1.29 -34.97 -6.28
N SER A 213 0.00 -34.80 -5.99
CA SER A 213 -0.82 -33.66 -6.39
C SER A 213 -0.04 -32.36 -6.18
N SER A 214 0.46 -31.78 -7.29
CA SER A 214 1.09 -30.47 -7.30
C SER A 214 0.00 -29.41 -7.09
N GLY A 215 -0.41 -29.24 -5.83
CA GLY A 215 -1.31 -28.19 -5.42
C GLY A 215 -0.58 -26.85 -5.52
N SER A 216 -0.81 -26.12 -6.61
CA SER A 216 -0.53 -24.69 -6.69
C SER A 216 -1.36 -23.96 -5.63
N GLY A 217 -0.90 -23.97 -4.37
CA GLY A 217 -1.58 -23.31 -3.26
C GLY A 217 -1.47 -21.79 -3.42
N LEU A 218 -2.62 -21.12 -3.46
CA LEU A 218 -2.68 -19.67 -3.29
C LEU A 218 -2.30 -19.36 -1.85
N VAL A 219 -1.24 -18.57 -1.63
CA VAL A 219 -0.85 -18.15 -0.27
C VAL A 219 -1.44 -16.77 0.00
N TYR A 220 -2.13 -16.66 1.13
CA TYR A 220 -2.55 -15.38 1.69
C TYR A 220 -1.60 -15.00 2.82
N PHE A 221 -0.64 -14.13 2.51
CA PHE A 221 0.46 -13.78 3.41
C PHE A 221 0.02 -13.19 4.76
N PRO A 222 -1.06 -12.36 4.85
CA PRO A 222 -1.52 -11.86 6.16
C PRO A 222 -1.93 -12.97 7.14
N LEU A 223 -2.50 -14.07 6.66
CA LEU A 223 -2.79 -15.23 7.51
C LEU A 223 -1.49 -15.91 7.97
N PHE A 224 -0.52 -16.10 7.07
CA PHE A 224 0.77 -16.66 7.43
C PHE A 224 1.53 -15.77 8.43
N ALA A 225 1.47 -14.45 8.28
CA ALA A 225 2.05 -13.49 9.21
C ALA A 225 1.43 -13.58 10.61
N LEU A 226 0.11 -13.79 10.69
CA LEU A 226 -0.59 -14.04 11.96
C LEU A 226 -0.13 -15.35 12.61
N ASP A 227 -0.07 -16.45 11.87
CA ASP A 227 0.36 -17.75 12.39
C ASP A 227 1.81 -17.70 12.91
N MET A 228 2.70 -16.98 12.21
CA MET A 228 4.09 -16.79 12.64
C MET A 228 4.21 -15.84 13.84
N HIS A 229 3.34 -14.83 13.94
CA HIS A 229 3.26 -13.96 15.11
C HIS A 229 2.86 -14.75 16.37
N GLU A 230 1.84 -15.61 16.29
CA GLU A 230 1.38 -16.47 17.40
C GLU A 230 2.47 -17.41 17.90
N GLN A 231 3.32 -17.89 16.99
CA GLN A 231 4.44 -18.78 17.30
C GLN A 231 5.74 -18.02 17.62
N ALA A 232 5.73 -16.68 17.58
CA ALA A 232 6.89 -15.83 17.74
C ALA A 232 8.06 -16.11 16.75
N ARG A 233 7.73 -16.66 15.56
CA ARG A 233 8.63 -17.10 14.47
C ARG A 233 8.76 -16.05 13.35
N TYR A 234 9.05 -14.80 13.72
CA TYR A 234 9.02 -13.67 12.77
C TYR A 234 10.01 -13.77 11.60
N LEU A 235 11.18 -14.39 11.80
CA LEU A 235 12.20 -14.49 10.75
C LEU A 235 11.75 -15.31 9.53
N GLU A 236 10.71 -16.14 9.66
CA GLU A 236 10.14 -16.92 8.54
C GLU A 236 9.32 -16.07 7.57
N LEU A 237 8.98 -14.85 7.96
CA LEU A 237 8.23 -13.90 7.15
C LEU A 237 9.13 -13.07 6.23
N VAL A 238 10.43 -13.06 6.50
CA VAL A 238 11.39 -12.15 5.89
C VAL A 238 11.65 -12.51 4.44
N ASP A 239 11.72 -11.50 3.58
CA ASP A 239 12.24 -11.64 2.22
C ASP A 239 13.59 -12.36 2.21
N PRO A 240 13.70 -13.57 1.62
CA PRO A 240 14.95 -14.33 1.63
C PRO A 240 16.13 -13.58 1.00
N ARG A 241 15.87 -12.61 0.12
CA ARG A 241 16.90 -11.79 -0.53
C ARG A 241 17.63 -10.83 0.43
N LEU A 242 17.11 -10.64 1.64
CA LEU A 242 17.80 -9.90 2.71
C LEU A 242 18.91 -10.73 3.39
N GLU A 243 18.98 -12.05 3.15
CA GLU A 243 20.08 -12.93 3.58
C GLU A 243 20.46 -12.80 5.07
N GLY A 244 19.47 -12.60 5.95
CA GLY A 244 19.69 -12.45 7.38
C GLY A 244 20.20 -11.09 7.85
N ARG A 245 20.26 -10.07 6.96
CA ARG A 245 20.61 -8.67 7.30
C ARG A 245 19.49 -7.91 8.04
N VAL A 246 18.69 -8.61 8.83
CA VAL A 246 17.61 -8.05 9.64
C VAL A 246 17.46 -8.86 10.92
N THR A 247 17.22 -8.16 12.03
CA THR A 247 17.01 -8.78 13.33
C THR A 247 15.57 -9.24 13.54
N ARG A 248 15.35 -10.17 14.46
CA ARG A 248 14.01 -10.65 14.81
C ARG A 248 13.14 -9.50 15.35
N GLU A 249 13.73 -8.62 16.16
CA GLU A 249 13.05 -7.50 16.82
C GLU A 249 12.55 -6.46 15.83
N GLU A 250 13.34 -6.20 14.79
CA GLU A 250 12.94 -5.32 13.70
C GLU A 250 11.75 -5.88 12.92
N VAL A 251 11.78 -7.17 12.59
CA VAL A 251 10.67 -7.83 11.88
C VAL A 251 9.44 -7.90 12.75
N GLU A 252 9.60 -8.26 14.03
CA GLU A 252 8.52 -8.26 15.03
C GLU A 252 7.83 -6.90 15.07
N LYS A 253 8.59 -5.80 15.07
CA LYS A 253 8.05 -4.44 15.07
C LYS A 253 7.10 -4.21 13.88
N PHE A 254 7.55 -4.49 12.66
CA PHE A 254 6.70 -4.30 11.48
C PHE A 254 5.48 -5.20 11.48
N VAL A 255 5.65 -6.49 11.81
CA VAL A 255 4.55 -7.46 11.79
C VAL A 255 3.49 -7.08 12.81
N ARG A 256 3.88 -6.69 14.03
CA ARG A 256 2.91 -6.27 15.05
C ARG A 256 2.15 -5.01 14.65
N VAL A 257 2.85 -3.99 14.15
CA VAL A 257 2.21 -2.76 13.65
C VAL A 257 1.25 -3.10 12.51
N ALA A 258 1.68 -3.93 11.56
CA ALA A 258 0.85 -4.36 10.44
C ALA A 258 -0.41 -5.11 10.91
N LEU A 259 -0.28 -6.06 11.84
CA LEU A 259 -1.41 -6.81 12.41
C LEU A 259 -2.39 -5.91 13.16
N CYS A 260 -1.90 -4.91 13.91
CA CYS A 260 -2.78 -3.90 14.52
C CYS A 260 -3.52 -3.06 13.46
N CYS A 261 -2.89 -2.80 12.31
CA CYS A 261 -3.50 -2.04 11.21
C CYS A 261 -4.57 -2.84 10.46
N VAL A 262 -4.41 -4.16 10.31
CA VAL A 262 -5.33 -5.01 9.53
C VAL A 262 -6.45 -5.66 10.35
N GLN A 263 -6.73 -5.16 11.55
CA GLN A 263 -7.86 -5.61 12.37
C GLN A 263 -9.19 -5.39 11.65
N GLU A 264 -10.15 -6.30 11.82
CA GLU A 264 -11.46 -6.22 11.17
C GLU A 264 -12.22 -4.97 11.62
N GLU A 265 -12.25 -4.72 12.93
CA GLU A 265 -12.96 -3.59 13.53
C GLU A 265 -12.15 -2.29 13.38
N PRO A 266 -12.64 -1.28 12.64
CA PRO A 266 -11.93 -0.02 12.45
C PRO A 266 -11.55 0.71 13.74
N ALA A 267 -12.35 0.56 14.80
CA ALA A 267 -12.09 1.19 16.09
C ALA A 267 -10.79 0.67 16.75
N LEU A 268 -10.42 -0.59 16.53
CA LEU A 268 -9.21 -1.21 17.11
C LEU A 268 -7.93 -0.81 16.38
N ARG A 269 -8.04 -0.31 15.14
CA ARG A 269 -6.87 0.12 14.36
C ARG A 269 -6.27 1.41 14.94
N PRO A 270 -4.95 1.51 15.11
CA PRO A 270 -4.30 2.74 15.56
C PRO A 270 -4.46 3.87 14.53
N ASN A 271 -4.37 5.12 14.97
CA ASN A 271 -4.26 6.25 14.04
C ASN A 271 -2.83 6.35 13.47
N MET A 272 -2.66 7.05 12.35
CA MET A 272 -1.38 7.12 11.65
C MET A 272 -0.27 7.83 12.46
N ASN A 273 -0.59 8.78 13.35
CA ASN A 273 0.41 9.37 14.24
C ASN A 273 0.96 8.35 15.25
N ALA A 274 0.08 7.52 15.83
CA ALA A 274 0.50 6.44 16.70
C ALA A 274 1.36 5.41 15.95
N ILE A 275 1.00 5.11 14.69
CA ILE A 275 1.80 4.23 13.82
C ILE A 275 3.20 4.78 13.58
N VAL A 276 3.33 6.07 13.27
CA VAL A 276 4.63 6.73 13.12
C VAL A 276 5.45 6.57 14.42
N GLY A 277 4.86 6.89 15.57
CA GLY A 277 5.55 6.77 16.86
C GLY A 277 5.95 5.32 17.21
N MET A 278 5.13 4.32 16.85
CA MET A 278 5.47 2.90 17.02
C MET A 278 6.65 2.48 16.14
N LEU A 279 6.69 2.92 14.88
CA LEU A 279 7.78 2.61 13.95
C LEU A 279 9.09 3.29 14.37
N GLU A 280 9.03 4.54 14.81
CA GLU A 280 10.16 5.31 15.35
C GLU A 280 10.65 4.78 16.71
N GLY A 281 9.83 3.97 17.41
CA GLY A 281 10.13 3.45 18.74
C GLY A 281 9.83 4.42 19.88
N GLY A 282 9.17 5.55 19.61
CA GLY A 282 8.72 6.51 20.62
C GLY A 282 7.43 6.10 21.34
N ILE A 283 6.67 5.16 20.77
CA ILE A 283 5.43 4.61 21.35
C ILE A 283 5.57 3.08 21.47
N PRO A 284 5.16 2.46 22.59
CA PRO A 284 5.12 1.01 22.72
C PRO A 284 4.28 0.36 21.62
N LEU A 285 4.69 -0.82 21.18
CA LEU A 285 3.93 -1.57 20.17
C LEU A 285 2.60 -2.04 20.73
N GLY A 286 1.53 -1.83 19.96
CA GLY A 286 0.23 -2.41 20.25
C GLY A 286 0.27 -3.95 20.25
N GLN A 287 -0.69 -4.56 20.95
CA GLN A 287 -0.96 -5.99 20.81
C GLN A 287 -2.16 -6.15 19.86
N PRO A 288 -2.02 -6.89 18.74
CA PRO A 288 -3.16 -7.13 17.87
C PRO A 288 -4.21 -7.97 18.59
N ASP A 289 -5.49 -7.63 18.41
CA ASP A 289 -6.60 -8.43 18.91
C ASP A 289 -6.83 -9.64 17.99
N PHE A 290 -6.63 -10.85 18.53
CA PHE A 290 -6.76 -12.09 17.78
C PHE A 290 -8.19 -12.40 17.36
N ASP A 291 -9.20 -11.94 18.11
CA ASP A 291 -10.61 -12.15 17.78
C ASP A 291 -11.01 -11.26 16.60
N SER A 292 -10.43 -10.06 16.51
CA SER A 292 -10.64 -9.14 15.37
C SER A 292 -9.85 -9.52 14.11
N LEU A 293 -8.99 -10.54 14.16
CA LEU A 293 -8.28 -11.06 12.99
C LEU A 293 -8.93 -12.30 12.37
N ASN A 294 -10.09 -12.71 12.88
CA ASN A 294 -10.86 -13.82 12.32
C ASN A 294 -11.29 -13.58 10.87
N PHE A 295 -11.50 -12.33 10.45
CA PHE A 295 -11.71 -12.00 9.02
C PHE A 295 -10.52 -12.41 8.14
N SER A 296 -9.29 -12.11 8.56
CA SER A 296 -8.07 -12.52 7.85
C SER A 296 -7.96 -14.04 7.77
N ARG A 297 -8.35 -14.76 8.83
CA ARG A 297 -8.45 -16.24 8.82
C ARG A 297 -9.53 -16.73 7.85
N PHE A 298 -10.70 -16.11 7.83
CA PHE A 298 -11.80 -16.46 6.94
C PHE A 298 -11.42 -16.25 5.46
N ILE A 299 -10.92 -15.06 5.10
CA ILE A 299 -10.48 -14.73 3.74
C ILE A 299 -9.33 -15.62 3.32
N GLY A 300 -8.32 -15.83 4.18
CA GLY A 300 -7.21 -16.72 3.88
C GLY A 300 -7.69 -18.13 3.56
N ARG A 301 -8.56 -18.71 4.40
CA ARG A 301 -9.13 -20.05 4.15
C ARG A 301 -9.97 -20.12 2.87
N LEU A 302 -10.74 -19.07 2.56
CA LEU A 302 -11.55 -19.01 1.35
C LEU A 302 -10.69 -18.95 0.08
N LEU A 303 -9.60 -18.17 0.14
CA LEU A 303 -8.66 -18.01 -0.97
C LEU A 303 -7.81 -19.26 -1.19
N ILE A 304 -7.33 -19.91 -0.11
CA ILE A 304 -6.51 -21.13 -0.19
C ILE A 304 -7.30 -22.34 -0.71
N ARG A 305 -8.62 -22.39 -0.47
CA ARG A 305 -9.49 -23.52 -0.87
C ARG A 305 -9.95 -23.50 -2.34
N ARG A 306 -9.65 -22.45 -3.11
CA ARG A 306 -10.01 -22.31 -4.53
C ARG A 306 -8.82 -22.53 -5.44
#